data_AF-A0A502GB76-F1
#
_entry.id   AF-A0A502GB76-F1
#
_cell.length_a   1.000
_cell.length_b   1.000
_cell.length_c   1.000
_cell.angle_alpha   90.00
_cell.angle_beta   90.00
_cell.angle_gamma   90.00
#
_symmetry.space_group_name_H-M   'P 1'
#
loop_
_entity.id
_entity.type
_entity.pdbx_description
1 polymer ?
#
loop_
_entity_poly.entity_id
_entity_poly.type
_entity_poly.pdbx_seq_one_letter_code
_entity_poly.pdbx_strand_id
1 'polypeptide(L)' 'MAPPERWPGADGQPLSCREKLKVLAENHAEAAQVLRDAFEDAVLMGVDEAAMRRVLTDLVAALPSPRRPA' A
#
# COMPACT_ATOMS: atom_id res chain seq x y z
N MET A 1 0.81 9.39 6.42
CA MET A 1 0.96 9.49 4.95
C MET A 1 -0.41 9.71 4.35
N ALA A 2 -0.59 10.75 3.52
CA ALA A 2 -1.88 11.00 2.87
C ALA A 2 -2.03 10.10 1.63
N PRO A 3 -3.26 9.68 1.28
CA PRO A 3 -3.51 8.97 0.02
C PRO A 3 -3.18 9.86 -1.19
N PRO A 4 -2.88 9.27 -2.36
CA PRO A 4 -2.60 10.04 -3.57
C PRO A 4 -3.84 10.82 -4.05
N GLU A 5 -3.61 12.01 -4.59
CA GLU A 5 -4.68 12.87 -5.15
C GLU A 5 -5.33 12.26 -6.41
N ARG A 6 -4.58 11.44 -7.15
CA ARG A 6 -5.03 10.80 -8.39
C ARG A 6 -4.62 9.34 -8.40
N TRP A 7 -5.60 8.47 -8.62
CA TRP A 7 -5.39 7.03 -8.74
C TRP A 7 -5.38 6.64 -10.23
N PRO A 8 -4.29 6.06 -10.76
CA PRO A 8 -4.21 5.68 -12.16
C PRO A 8 -5.13 4.49 -12.45
N GLY A 9 -5.95 4.62 -13.50
CA GLY A 9 -6.72 3.52 -14.09
C GLY A 9 -5.86 2.63 -14.98
N ALA A 10 -6.40 1.47 -15.35
CA ALA A 10 -5.70 0.51 -16.23
C ALA A 10 -5.50 1.03 -17.66
N ASP A 11 -6.26 2.03 -18.06
CA ASP A 11 -6.17 2.77 -19.33
C ASP A 11 -5.19 3.96 -19.27
N GLY A 12 -4.53 4.16 -18.12
CA GLY A 12 -3.63 5.30 -17.87
C GLY A 12 -4.34 6.61 -17.52
N GLN A 13 -5.68 6.64 -17.54
CA GLN A 13 -6.45 7.81 -17.11
C GLN A 13 -6.77 7.74 -15.61
N PRO A 14 -6.84 8.87 -14.90
CA PRO A 14 -7.16 8.85 -13.47
C PRO A 14 -8.61 8.41 -13.24
N LEU A 15 -8.82 7.61 -12.19
CA LEU A 15 -10.17 7.26 -11.74
C LEU A 15 -10.89 8.53 -11.27
N SER A 16 -12.11 8.77 -11.78
CA SER A 16 -12.92 9.97 -11.48
C SER A 16 -14.18 9.68 -10.66
N CYS A 17 -14.57 8.41 -10.53
CA CYS A 17 -15.75 8.01 -9.77
C CYS A 17 -15.54 8.26 -8.27
N ARG A 18 -16.33 9.17 -7.69
CA ARG A 18 -16.21 9.58 -6.28
C ARG A 18 -16.26 8.41 -5.30
N GLU A 19 -17.12 7.44 -5.54
CA GLU A 19 -17.27 6.26 -4.66
C GLU A 19 -16.01 5.37 -4.69
N LYS A 20 -15.46 5.11 -5.89
CA LYS A 20 -14.21 4.37 -6.02
C LYS A 20 -13.06 5.09 -5.33
N LEU A 21 -12.97 6.41 -5.50
CA LEU A 21 -11.93 7.23 -4.86
C LEU A 21 -12.04 7.20 -3.33
N LYS A 22 -13.26 7.24 -2.79
CA LYS A 22 -13.48 7.09 -1.34
C LYS A 22 -12.95 5.75 -0.83
N VAL A 23 -13.35 4.65 -1.48
CA VAL A 23 -12.91 3.30 -1.08
C VAL A 23 -11.39 3.17 -1.18
N LEU A 24 -10.76 3.73 -2.22
CA LEU A 24 -9.30 3.70 -2.37
C LEU A 24 -8.59 4.51 -1.27
N ALA A 25 -9.16 5.63 -0.84
CA ALA A 25 -8.63 6.42 0.27
C ALA A 25 -8.73 5.67 1.61
N GLU A 26 -9.85 4.99 1.86
CA GLU A 26 -10.07 4.12 3.04
C GLU A 26 -9.06 2.96 3.04
N ASN A 27 -8.97 2.21 1.93
CA ASN A 27 -8.01 1.11 1.79
C ASN A 27 -6.55 1.58 1.99
N HIS A 28 -6.18 2.75 1.45
CA HIS A 28 -4.85 3.31 1.65
C HIS A 28 -4.58 3.61 3.13
N ALA A 29 -5.55 4.20 3.82
CA ALA A 29 -5.40 4.53 5.24
C ALA A 29 -5.23 3.25 6.09
N GLU A 30 -6.01 2.21 5.82
CA GLU A 30 -5.91 0.91 6.49
C GLU A 30 -4.55 0.24 6.24
N ALA A 31 -4.11 0.17 4.98
CA ALA A 31 -2.80 -0.41 4.65
C ALA A 31 -1.64 0.37 5.31
N ALA A 32 -1.71 1.71 5.30
CA ALA A 32 -0.70 2.55 5.94
C ALA A 32 -0.66 2.39 7.46
N GLN A 33 -1.80 2.07 8.09
CA GLN A 33 -1.86 1.74 9.51
C GLN A 33 -1.14 0.42 9.78
N VAL A 34 -1.54 -0.66 9.09
CA VAL A 34 -0.96 -2.00 9.28
C VAL A 34 0.55 -2.02 9.03
N LEU A 35 1.01 -1.38 7.95
CA LEU A 35 2.44 -1.32 7.63
C LEU A 35 3.23 -0.52 8.66
N ARG A 36 2.63 0.53 9.25
CA ARG A 36 3.27 1.31 10.30
C ARG A 36 3.40 0.51 11.57
N ASP A 37 2.34 -0.15 12.02
CA ASP A 37 2.36 -0.97 13.23
C ASP A 37 3.40 -2.09 13.09
N ALA A 38 3.42 -2.77 11.94
CA ALA A 38 4.44 -3.79 11.66
C ALA A 38 5.88 -3.24 11.66
N PHE A 39 6.08 -2.03 11.13
CA PHE A 39 7.38 -1.36 11.15
C PHE A 39 7.80 -1.01 12.58
N GLU A 40 6.92 -0.40 13.36
CA GLU A 40 7.17 0.01 14.74
C GLU A 40 7.49 -1.20 15.62
N ASP A 41 6.72 -2.28 15.53
CA ASP A 41 6.95 -3.52 16.28
C ASP A 41 8.32 -4.14 15.95
N ALA A 42 8.69 -4.21 14.67
CA ALA A 42 9.98 -4.76 14.25
C ALA A 42 11.16 -3.93 14.78
N VAL A 43 11.05 -2.60 14.72
CA VAL A 43 12.09 -1.68 15.25
C VAL A 43 12.19 -1.82 16.78
N LEU A 44 11.05 -1.91 17.49
CA LEU A 44 11.03 -2.16 18.94
C LEU A 44 11.68 -3.50 19.31
N MET A 45 11.59 -4.50 18.44
CA MET A 45 12.26 -5.80 18.59
C MET A 45 13.75 -5.78 18.19
N GLY A 46 14.30 -4.64 17.76
CA GLY A 46 15.72 -4.47 17.43
C GLY A 46 16.08 -4.77 15.97
N VAL A 47 15.11 -4.82 15.06
CA VAL A 47 15.38 -4.90 13.62
C VAL A 47 15.90 -3.54 13.13
N ASP A 48 16.92 -3.57 12.27
CA ASP A 48 17.41 -2.37 11.58
C ASP A 48 16.30 -1.70 10.76
N GLU A 49 16.12 -0.39 10.94
CA GLU A 49 15.05 0.37 10.26
C GLU A 49 15.15 0.28 8.73
N ALA A 50 16.36 0.39 8.18
CA ALA A 50 16.54 0.35 6.74
C ALA A 50 16.27 -1.05 6.19
N ALA A 51 16.63 -2.11 6.92
CA ALA A 51 16.28 -3.49 6.60
C ALA A 51 14.78 -3.71 6.63
N MET A 52 14.07 -3.25 7.66
CA MET A 52 12.62 -3.43 7.75
C MET A 52 11.88 -2.71 6.62
N ARG A 53 12.34 -1.51 6.22
CA ARG A 53 11.78 -0.80 5.04
C ARG A 53 11.92 -1.61 3.75
N ARG A 54 13.05 -2.27 3.54
CA ARG A 54 13.26 -3.16 2.38
C ARG A 54 12.30 -4.34 2.43
N VAL A 55 12.20 -5.01 3.59
CA VAL A 55 11.28 -6.15 3.78
C VAL A 55 9.82 -5.77 3.46
N LEU A 56 9.33 -4.65 3.97
CA LEU A 56 7.97 -4.18 3.68
C LEU A 56 7.77 -3.81 2.20
N THR A 57 8.80 -3.22 1.57
CA THR A 57 8.77 -2.90 0.13
C THR A 57 8.69 -4.17 -0.71
N ASP A 58 9.51 -5.17 -0.39
CA ASP A 58 9.54 -6.46 -1.10
C ASP A 58 8.22 -7.22 -0.92
N LEU A 59 7.64 -7.17 0.28
CA LEU A 59 6.32 -7.76 0.56
C LEU A 59 5.22 -7.16 -0.34
N VAL A 60 5.19 -5.83 -0.48
CA VAL A 60 4.22 -5.13 -1.34
C VAL A 60 4.49 -5.43 -2.82
N ALA A 61 5.77 -5.48 -3.23
CA ALA A 61 6.14 -5.80 -4.60
C ALA A 61 5.80 -7.24 -5.01
N ALA A 62 5.77 -8.17 -4.06
CA ALA A 62 5.44 -9.57 -4.28
C ALA A 62 3.93 -9.88 -4.27
N LEU A 63 3.05 -8.88 -4.09
CA LEU A 63 1.61 -9.10 -4.07
C LEU A 63 1.13 -9.77 -5.39
N PRO A 64 0.43 -10.91 -5.31
CA PRO A 64 0.00 -11.61 -6.50
C PRO A 64 -1.01 -10.77 -7.28
N SER A 65 -0.97 -10.86 -8.61
CA SER A 65 -1.97 -10.20 -9.44
C SER A 65 -3.36 -10.79 -9.17
N PRO A 66 -4.39 -9.96 -8.93
CA PRO A 66 -5.76 -10.45 -8.82
C PRO A 66 -6.36 -10.87 -10.17
N ARG A 67 -5.67 -10.63 -11.29
CA ARG A 67 -6.08 -11.09 -12.61
C ARG A 67 -5.75 -12.58 -12.75
N ARG A 68 -6.72 -13.40 -13.17
CA ARG A 68 -6.42 -14.80 -13.55
C ARG A 68 -5.42 -14.80 -14.70
N PRO A 69 -4.41 -15.70 -14.69
CA PRO A 69 -3.67 -16.02 -15.90
C PRO A 69 -4.67 -16.50 -16.95
N ALA A 70 -4.50 -16.04 -18.19
CA ALA A 70 -5.27 -16.51 -19.33
C ALA A 70 -5.00 -18.00 -19.61
#